data_AF-U4V0V2-F1
#
_entry.id   AF-U4V0V2-F1
#
_cell.length_a   1.000
_cell.length_b   1.000
_cell.length_c   1.000
_cell.angle_alpha   90.00
_cell.angle_beta   90.00
_cell.angle_gamma   90.00
#
_symmetry.space_group_name_H-M   'P 1'
#
loop_
_entity.id
_entity.type
_entity.pdbx_description
1 polymer ?
#
loop_
_entity_poly.entity_id
_entity_poly.type
_entity_poly.pdbx_seq_one_letter_code
_entity_poly.pdbx_strand_id
1 'polypeptide(L)'
;MLRSSTAFVIAAFMALGLNSVSWAQSSDEEISALPQPTEQEIKNQCALIGNLTFLAIEKFNKGRKLDEVNEELAGVAETAFNKEEFAAYSDQLRERYNAALLDAFLNEGLNPKVVARKQIRDCVRKNL
;
A
#
# COMPACT_ATOMS: atom_id res chain seq x y z
N MET A 1 -22.69 37.21 64.65
CA MET A 1 -22.40 38.61 64.26
C MET A 1 -21.11 38.62 63.45
N LEU A 2 -20.96 39.59 62.52
CA LEU A 2 -19.77 40.06 61.75
C LEU A 2 -18.66 39.04 61.40
N ARG A 3 -18.24 38.79 60.14
CA ARG A 3 -18.02 39.61 58.91
C ARG A 3 -16.70 40.40 58.85
N SER A 4 -15.67 39.76 58.27
CA SER A 4 -14.53 40.32 57.49
C SER A 4 -13.77 39.10 56.91
N SER A 5 -13.40 38.89 55.62
CA SER A 5 -12.99 39.77 54.50
C SER A 5 -11.72 40.56 54.83
N THR A 6 -10.56 40.45 54.16
CA THR A 6 -10.11 39.79 52.91
C THR A 6 -8.75 39.07 53.17
N ALA A 7 -7.90 38.56 52.24
CA ALA A 7 -7.81 38.66 50.78
C ALA A 7 -7.07 37.47 50.10
N PHE A 8 -6.98 37.56 48.77
CA PHE A 8 -6.20 36.82 47.78
C PHE A 8 -4.70 36.54 48.10
N VAL A 9 -4.23 35.34 47.74
CA VAL A 9 -3.34 35.15 46.57
C VAL A 9 -3.75 33.86 45.84
N ILE A 10 -4.15 33.96 44.56
CA ILE A 10 -4.32 32.81 43.68
C ILE A 10 -3.08 32.71 42.81
N ALA A 11 -2.25 31.69 43.02
CA ALA A 11 -1.15 31.35 42.12
C ALA A 11 -1.57 30.16 41.25
N ALA A 12 -2.30 30.45 40.17
CA ALA A 12 -2.66 29.46 39.17
C ALA A 12 -1.58 29.40 38.08
N PHE A 13 -0.84 28.30 38.01
CA PHE A 13 -0.04 27.93 36.84
C PHE A 13 -0.47 26.54 36.37
N MET A 14 -1.49 26.51 35.51
CA MET A 14 -1.76 25.36 34.65
C MET A 14 -0.98 25.52 33.35
N ALA A 15 0.02 24.67 33.12
CA ALA A 15 0.54 24.19 31.83
C ALA A 15 1.93 23.58 32.06
N LEU A 16 2.38 22.54 31.35
CA LEU A 16 1.72 21.53 30.51
C LEU A 16 2.69 20.33 30.50
N GLY A 17 2.19 19.14 30.21
CA GLY A 17 2.81 17.89 30.65
C GLY A 17 4.23 17.57 30.16
N LEU A 18 4.80 16.53 30.79
CA LEU A 18 5.79 15.65 30.18
C LEU A 18 5.60 14.25 30.79
N ASN A 19 4.84 13.39 30.10
CA ASN A 19 4.81 11.97 30.40
C ASN A 19 6.16 11.38 29.96
N SER A 20 7.00 10.96 30.90
CA SER A 20 8.18 10.17 30.59
C SER A 20 7.75 8.76 30.19
N VAL A 21 7.55 8.56 28.89
CA VAL A 21 7.20 7.29 28.26
C VAL A 21 8.21 6.21 28.68
N SER A 22 7.69 5.05 29.09
CA SER A 22 8.53 3.88 29.35
C SER A 22 9.25 3.46 28.07
N TRP A 23 10.56 3.26 28.17
CA TRP A 23 11.37 2.77 27.07
C TRP A 23 10.94 1.34 26.73
N ALA A 24 10.16 1.19 25.67
CA ALA A 24 9.98 -0.12 25.04
C ALA A 24 11.31 -0.50 24.40
N GLN A 25 11.93 -1.58 24.89
CA GLN A 25 13.03 -2.22 24.16
C GLN A 25 12.46 -2.76 22.86
N SER A 26 12.79 -2.12 21.73
CA SER A 26 12.72 -2.79 20.44
C SER A 26 13.78 -3.90 20.46
N SER A 27 13.33 -5.15 20.40
CA SER A 27 14.19 -6.21 19.90
C SER A 27 14.44 -5.94 18.43
N ASP A 28 15.66 -5.53 18.09
CA ASP A 28 16.15 -5.51 16.72
C ASP A 28 16.30 -6.97 16.25
N GLU A 29 15.16 -7.57 15.93
CA GLU A 29 15.11 -8.71 15.01
C GLU A 29 15.60 -8.16 13.66
N GLU A 30 16.74 -8.68 13.16
CA GLU A 30 17.25 -8.31 11.84
C GLU A 30 16.23 -8.75 10.78
N ILE A 31 15.25 -7.89 10.52
CA ILE A 31 14.46 -7.90 9.30
C ILE A 31 15.48 -7.76 8.19
N SER A 32 15.83 -8.89 7.57
CA SER A 32 16.60 -8.95 6.34
C SER A 32 15.85 -8.11 5.31
N ALA A 33 16.25 -6.83 5.23
CA ALA A 33 15.54 -5.86 4.43
C ALA A 33 15.53 -6.37 2.99
N LEU A 34 14.35 -6.37 2.34
CA LEU A 34 14.28 -6.73 0.93
C LEU A 34 15.34 -5.92 0.18
N PRO A 35 16.10 -6.56 -0.74
CA PRO A 35 17.07 -5.84 -1.55
C PRO A 35 16.37 -4.65 -2.20
N GLN A 36 16.96 -3.46 -2.17
CA GLN A 36 16.32 -2.33 -2.82
C GLN A 36 16.35 -2.56 -4.34
N PRO A 37 15.19 -2.60 -5.01
CA PRO A 37 15.15 -2.90 -6.43
C PRO A 37 15.78 -1.78 -7.23
N THR A 38 16.57 -2.14 -8.24
CA THR A 38 17.10 -1.20 -9.21
C THR A 38 15.98 -0.52 -10.00
N GLU A 39 16.28 0.62 -10.64
CA GLU A 39 15.34 1.30 -11.53
C GLU A 39 14.75 0.37 -12.61
N GLN A 40 15.54 -0.59 -13.11
CA GLN A 40 15.07 -1.55 -14.10
C GLN A 40 14.13 -2.61 -13.50
N GLU A 41 14.43 -3.13 -12.31
CA GLU A 41 13.53 -4.04 -11.59
C GLU A 41 12.21 -3.36 -11.25
N ILE A 42 12.23 -2.10 -10.79
CA ILE A 42 11.02 -1.30 -10.54
C ILE A 42 10.19 -1.16 -11.82
N LYS A 43 10.81 -0.85 -12.96
CA LYS A 43 10.11 -0.79 -14.27
C LYS A 43 9.51 -2.14 -14.66
N ASN A 44 10.24 -3.24 -14.47
CA ASN A 44 9.78 -4.59 -14.77
C ASN A 44 8.58 -4.99 -13.87
N GLN A 45 8.68 -4.74 -12.55
CA GLN A 45 7.61 -4.98 -11.58
C GLN A 45 6.35 -4.16 -11.94
N CYS A 46 6.50 -2.86 -12.22
CA CYS A 46 5.38 -2.01 -12.62
C CYS A 46 4.75 -2.46 -13.95
N ALA A 47 5.55 -2.91 -14.92
CA ALA A 47 5.05 -3.46 -16.19
C ALA A 47 4.28 -4.77 -15.99
N LEU A 48 4.76 -5.67 -15.12
CA LEU A 48 4.06 -6.91 -14.77
C LEU A 48 2.69 -6.63 -14.16
N ILE A 49 2.63 -5.77 -13.13
CA ILE A 49 1.36 -5.40 -12.50
C ILE A 49 0.42 -4.76 -13.53
N GLY A 50 0.90 -3.84 -14.37
CA GLY A 50 0.09 -3.22 -15.42
C GLY A 50 -0.47 -4.21 -16.46
N ASN A 51 0.30 -5.24 -16.83
CA ASN A 51 -0.16 -6.30 -17.72
C ASN A 51 -1.24 -7.17 -17.06
N LEU A 52 -1.10 -7.48 -15.78
CA LEU A 52 -2.14 -8.19 -15.01
C LEU A 52 -3.42 -7.33 -14.89
N THR A 53 -3.30 -6.03 -14.63
CA THR A 53 -4.44 -5.09 -14.65
C THR A 53 -5.14 -5.06 -16.01
N PHE A 54 -4.39 -5.03 -17.11
CA PHE A 54 -4.97 -5.07 -18.46
C PHE A 54 -5.88 -6.31 -18.63
N LEU A 55 -5.38 -7.49 -18.24
CA LEU A 55 -6.14 -8.75 -18.30
C LEU A 55 -7.36 -8.74 -17.37
N ALA A 56 -7.25 -8.14 -16.18
CA ALA A 56 -8.37 -8.00 -15.25
C ALA A 56 -9.51 -7.15 -15.84
N ILE A 57 -9.20 -5.96 -16.36
CA ILE A 57 -10.20 -5.07 -16.95
C ILE A 57 -10.80 -5.69 -18.23
N GLU A 58 -10.03 -6.42 -19.04
CA GLU A 58 -10.58 -7.18 -20.18
C GLU A 58 -11.57 -8.28 -19.76
N LYS A 59 -11.51 -8.77 -18.52
CA LYS A 59 -12.46 -9.75 -17.97
C LYS A 59 -13.66 -9.05 -17.31
N PHE A 60 -13.45 -7.98 -16.54
CA PHE A 60 -14.53 -7.16 -15.97
C PHE A 60 -15.41 -6.53 -17.06
N ASN A 61 -14.81 -6.03 -18.14
CA ASN A 61 -15.54 -5.51 -19.31
C ASN A 61 -16.38 -6.58 -20.06
N LYS A 62 -16.25 -7.87 -19.69
CA LYS A 62 -17.10 -8.98 -20.18
C LYS A 62 -18.20 -9.36 -19.17
N GLY A 63 -18.42 -8.56 -18.13
CA GLY A 63 -19.44 -8.78 -17.10
C GLY A 63 -19.07 -9.84 -16.05
N ARG A 64 -17.78 -10.17 -15.91
CA ARG A 64 -17.32 -11.13 -14.90
C ARG A 64 -17.13 -10.47 -13.54
N LYS A 65 -17.33 -11.25 -12.48
CA LYS A 65 -17.23 -10.78 -11.09
C LYS A 65 -15.79 -10.83 -10.57
N LEU A 66 -15.55 -10.07 -9.50
CA LEU A 66 -14.25 -9.95 -8.83
C LEU A 66 -13.67 -11.28 -8.36
N ASP A 67 -14.49 -12.14 -7.75
CA ASP A 67 -14.11 -13.47 -7.26
C ASP A 67 -13.64 -14.37 -8.41
N GLU A 68 -14.43 -14.47 -9.49
CA GLU A 68 -14.09 -15.31 -10.64
C GLU A 68 -12.81 -14.83 -11.37
N VAL A 69 -12.61 -13.51 -11.47
CA VAL A 69 -11.42 -12.94 -12.12
C VAL A 69 -10.20 -13.08 -11.23
N ASN A 70 -10.35 -12.93 -9.91
CA ASN A 70 -9.28 -13.16 -8.95
C ASN A 70 -8.80 -14.61 -9.00
N GLU A 71 -9.71 -15.60 -8.95
CA GLU A 71 -9.38 -17.02 -8.99
C GLU A 71 -8.55 -17.37 -10.23
N GLU A 72 -8.99 -16.91 -11.42
CA GLU A 72 -8.30 -17.20 -12.68
C GLU A 72 -6.94 -16.49 -12.77
N LEU A 73 -6.88 -15.20 -12.41
CA LEU A 73 -5.65 -14.42 -12.55
C LEU A 73 -4.65 -14.64 -11.41
N ALA A 74 -5.06 -15.13 -10.25
CA ALA A 74 -4.15 -15.46 -9.14
C ALA A 74 -3.12 -16.53 -9.56
N GLY A 75 -3.54 -17.57 -10.29
CA GLY A 75 -2.61 -18.59 -10.81
C GLY A 75 -1.61 -18.03 -11.83
N VAL A 76 -2.04 -17.09 -12.66
CA VAL A 76 -1.17 -16.38 -13.62
C VAL A 76 -0.20 -15.45 -12.90
N ALA A 77 -0.69 -14.72 -11.90
CA ALA A 77 0.07 -13.79 -11.08
C ALA A 77 1.15 -14.53 -10.27
N GLU A 78 0.80 -15.59 -9.55
CA GLU A 78 1.76 -16.44 -8.81
C GLU A 78 2.82 -17.06 -9.73
N THR A 79 2.43 -17.55 -10.91
CA THR A 79 3.40 -18.08 -11.87
C THR A 79 4.39 -17.00 -12.34
N ALA A 80 3.96 -15.75 -12.42
CA ALA A 80 4.85 -14.63 -12.76
C ALA A 80 5.71 -14.18 -11.57
N PHE A 81 5.16 -14.08 -10.37
CA PHE A 81 5.88 -13.58 -9.18
C PHE A 81 6.98 -14.52 -8.70
N ASN A 82 6.83 -15.83 -8.94
CA ASN A 82 7.82 -16.84 -8.55
C ASN A 82 8.92 -17.07 -9.63
N LYS A 83 8.97 -16.26 -10.69
CA LYS A 83 10.13 -16.22 -11.59
C LYS A 83 11.35 -15.61 -10.91
N GLU A 84 12.55 -16.03 -11.31
CA GLU A 84 13.83 -15.53 -10.77
C GLU A 84 13.94 -13.99 -10.75
N GLU A 85 13.50 -13.33 -11.83
CA GLU A 85 13.45 -11.86 -11.97
C GLU A 85 12.51 -11.13 -10.97
N PHE A 86 11.62 -11.85 -10.28
CA PHE A 86 10.58 -11.29 -9.41
C PHE A 86 10.50 -11.94 -8.02
N ALA A 87 11.10 -13.12 -7.81
CA ALA A 87 10.93 -13.93 -6.61
C ALA A 87 11.29 -13.19 -5.32
N ALA A 88 12.38 -12.41 -5.34
CA ALA A 88 12.83 -11.56 -4.23
C ALA A 88 11.82 -10.47 -3.82
N TYR A 89 10.85 -10.16 -4.68
CA TYR A 89 9.83 -9.12 -4.49
C TYR A 89 8.40 -9.71 -4.48
N SER A 90 8.26 -11.04 -4.41
CA SER A 90 6.98 -11.72 -4.67
C SER A 90 5.85 -11.27 -3.73
N ASP A 91 6.11 -11.04 -2.45
CA ASP A 91 5.10 -10.54 -1.50
C ASP A 91 4.66 -9.10 -1.79
N GLN A 92 5.61 -8.22 -2.14
CA GLN A 92 5.30 -6.86 -2.57
C GLN A 92 4.50 -6.84 -3.88
N LEU A 93 4.76 -7.80 -4.78
CA LEU A 93 4.02 -7.97 -6.01
C LEU A 93 2.60 -8.50 -5.76
N ARG A 94 2.40 -9.44 -4.81
CA ARG A 94 1.07 -9.89 -4.37
C ARG A 94 0.23 -8.75 -3.82
N GLU A 95 0.79 -7.92 -2.92
CA GLU A 95 0.10 -6.76 -2.37
C GLU A 95 -0.30 -5.76 -3.47
N ARG A 96 0.67 -5.37 -4.32
CA ARG A 96 0.43 -4.46 -5.45
C ARG A 96 -0.60 -5.01 -6.44
N TYR A 97 -0.61 -6.33 -6.67
CA TYR A 97 -1.58 -7.00 -7.55
C TYR A 97 -2.99 -7.02 -6.95
N ASN A 98 -3.14 -7.30 -5.66
CA ASN A 98 -4.45 -7.25 -4.99
C ASN A 98 -5.05 -5.83 -5.05
N ALA A 99 -4.23 -4.80 -4.80
CA ALA A 99 -4.65 -3.41 -4.97
C ALA A 99 -4.98 -3.08 -6.44
N ALA A 100 -4.18 -3.56 -7.40
CA ALA A 100 -4.41 -3.38 -8.83
C ALA A 100 -5.71 -4.02 -9.32
N LEU A 101 -6.04 -5.21 -8.81
CA LEU A 101 -7.24 -5.95 -9.19
C LEU A 101 -8.51 -5.27 -8.70
N LEU A 102 -8.47 -4.69 -7.48
CA LEU A 102 -9.57 -3.88 -6.95
C LEU A 102 -9.73 -2.56 -7.72
N ASP A 103 -8.64 -1.86 -8.05
CA ASP A 103 -8.72 -0.66 -8.91
C ASP A 103 -9.24 -1.01 -10.31
N ALA A 104 -8.80 -2.12 -10.90
CA ALA A 104 -9.31 -2.63 -12.18
C ALA A 104 -10.83 -2.89 -12.15
N PHE A 105 -11.34 -3.47 -11.06
CA PHE A 105 -12.78 -3.74 -10.88
C PHE A 105 -13.57 -2.43 -10.75
N LEU A 106 -13.09 -1.47 -9.96
CA LEU A 106 -13.72 -0.14 -9.81
C LEU A 106 -13.65 0.72 -11.08
N ASN A 107 -12.80 0.36 -12.04
CA ASN A 107 -12.62 1.02 -13.33
C ASN A 107 -13.18 0.17 -14.50
N GLU A 108 -14.10 -0.75 -14.25
CA GLU A 108 -14.79 -1.48 -15.31
C GLU A 108 -15.54 -0.54 -16.28
N GLY A 109 -15.65 -0.95 -17.54
CA GLY A 109 -16.15 -0.12 -18.63
C GLY A 109 -15.11 0.85 -19.23
N LEU A 110 -13.97 1.10 -18.57
CA LEU A 110 -12.87 1.88 -19.15
C LEU A 110 -12.05 1.06 -20.16
N ASN A 111 -11.30 1.76 -21.01
CA ASN A 111 -10.39 1.13 -21.97
C ASN A 111 -9.20 0.48 -21.23
N PRO A 112 -9.03 -0.85 -21.29
CA PRO A 112 -7.99 -1.56 -20.53
C PRO A 112 -6.58 -1.05 -20.79
N LYS A 113 -6.27 -0.66 -22.04
CA LYS A 113 -4.94 -0.15 -22.42
C LYS A 113 -4.65 1.22 -21.82
N VAL A 114 -5.67 2.04 -21.61
CA VAL A 114 -5.53 3.37 -20.99
C VAL A 114 -5.27 3.23 -19.49
N VAL A 115 -6.05 2.41 -18.79
CA VAL A 115 -5.90 2.19 -17.35
C VAL A 115 -4.56 1.52 -17.04
N ALA A 116 -4.20 0.43 -17.73
CA ALA A 116 -2.91 -0.23 -17.55
C ALA A 116 -1.72 0.72 -17.78
N ARG A 117 -1.74 1.54 -18.84
CA ARG A 117 -0.70 2.55 -19.10
C ARG A 117 -0.63 3.65 -18.03
N LYS A 118 -1.77 4.07 -17.48
CA LYS A 118 -1.82 5.01 -16.35
C LYS A 118 -1.17 4.36 -15.13
N GLN A 119 -1.54 3.13 -14.80
CA GLN A 119 -1.04 2.42 -13.63
C GLN A 119 0.46 2.12 -13.70
N ILE A 120 1.00 1.70 -14.86
CA ILE A 120 2.46 1.53 -15.05
C ILE A 120 3.17 2.86 -14.77
N ARG A 121 2.68 3.97 -15.35
CA ARG A 121 3.26 5.30 -15.17
C ARG A 121 3.20 5.78 -13.71
N ASP A 122 2.07 5.57 -13.04
CA ASP A 122 1.86 5.99 -11.67
C ASP A 122 2.62 5.09 -10.66
N CYS A 123 2.82 3.81 -10.99
CA CYS A 123 3.71 2.90 -10.26
C CYS A 123 5.17 3.35 -10.38
N VAL A 124 5.66 3.60 -11.59
CA VAL A 124 7.05 4.06 -11.81
C VAL A 124 7.30 5.39 -11.09
N ARG A 125 6.40 6.39 -11.21
CA ARG A 125 6.54 7.70 -10.53
C ARG A 125 6.48 7.63 -8.98
N LYS A 126 6.02 6.53 -8.40
CA LYS A 126 5.94 6.36 -6.94
C LYS A 126 7.15 5.63 -6.36
N ASN A 127 7.98 5.01 -7.19
CA ASN A 127 9.08 4.15 -6.78
C ASN A 127 10.45 4.59 -7.36
N LEU A 128 10.46 5.53 -8.32
CA LEU A 128 11.64 6.28 -8.78
C LEU A 128 11.52 7.75 -8.37
#